data_AF-A0AAU2ZXH7-F1
#
_entry.id   AF-A0AAU2ZXH7-F1
#
_cell.length_a   1.000
_cell.length_b   1.000
_cell.length_c   1.000
_cell.angle_alpha   90.00
_cell.angle_beta   90.00
_cell.angle_gamma   90.00
#
_symmetry.space_group_name_H-M   'P 1'
#
loop_
_entity.id
_entity.type
_entity.pdbx_description
1 polymer ?
#
loop_
_entity_poly.entity_id
_entity_poly.type
_entity_poly.pdbx_seq_one_letter_code
_entity_poly.pdbx_strand_id
1 'polypeptide(L)'
;MPSDPTADSAGTPAPQARAAGALLLCRADPTTVGPAAQLLRERMLIAPAGPDWSVLVPEGKPWLHGGESVDSVLAGWAAALAVSVPWPVLALWWDSDHGGYTLASGFRRPVGYVWLANGTPVGEDEAMRSFAARLGLDPVLDLQSLEELTRSDSGADSRARLLGLLAVLTRAGLTLPAGLTPGEPADRLREVARVQPGAEHIEWSGWREAVRAELDVVERGALGPWLRGPTAGTAAAVQLAVGVPLTVWGLRRHGIGWAVAGALLVVHGALGLAYDRLRAWD
;
A
#
# COMPACT_ATOMS: atom_id res chain seq x y z
N MET A 1 24.21 17.79 -40.49
CA MET A 1 23.31 17.91 -39.33
C MET A 1 22.21 16.87 -39.49
N PRO A 2 22.23 15.78 -38.71
CA PRO A 2 21.07 14.91 -38.59
C PRO A 2 20.11 15.50 -37.55
N SER A 3 18.85 15.66 -37.93
CA SER A 3 17.78 16.14 -37.05
C SER A 3 17.31 15.00 -36.16
N ASP A 4 17.41 15.19 -34.86
CA ASP A 4 16.88 14.29 -33.82
C ASP A 4 15.34 14.29 -33.81
N PRO A 5 14.66 13.14 -33.91
CA PRO A 5 13.24 13.02 -33.60
C PRO A 5 13.07 12.38 -32.21
N THR A 6 13.50 13.07 -31.16
CA THR A 6 13.29 12.65 -29.76
C THR A 6 12.79 13.80 -28.89
N ALA A 7 11.76 14.50 -29.35
CA ALA A 7 11.01 15.43 -28.52
C ALA A 7 9.50 15.24 -28.72
N ASP A 8 8.80 15.11 -27.59
CA ASP A 8 7.35 15.09 -27.40
C ASP A 8 6.57 13.80 -27.70
N SER A 9 6.85 12.77 -26.90
CA SER A 9 5.82 11.83 -26.44
C SER A 9 5.54 12.00 -24.95
N ALA A 10 5.31 13.24 -24.48
CA ALA A 10 4.59 13.45 -23.24
C ALA A 10 3.10 13.12 -23.52
N GLY A 11 2.84 11.82 -23.64
CA GLY A 11 1.59 11.27 -24.11
C GLY A 11 0.44 11.72 -23.22
N THR A 12 -0.52 12.41 -23.83
CA THR A 12 -1.82 12.63 -23.22
C THR A 12 -2.37 11.26 -22.81
N PRO A 13 -2.69 11.02 -21.52
CA PRO A 13 -3.08 9.69 -21.05
C PRO A 13 -4.30 9.19 -21.80
N ALA A 14 -4.36 7.88 -22.07
CA ALA A 14 -5.46 7.27 -22.81
C ALA A 14 -6.83 7.58 -22.15
N PRO A 15 -7.92 7.76 -22.93
CA PRO A 15 -9.25 8.06 -22.40
C PRO A 15 -9.73 7.07 -21.31
N GLN A 16 -9.40 5.78 -21.46
CA GLN A 16 -9.67 4.71 -20.48
C GLN A 16 -9.17 5.08 -19.08
N ALA A 17 -7.91 5.50 -18.99
CA ALA A 17 -7.25 5.77 -17.73
C ALA A 17 -7.81 7.02 -17.03
N ARG A 18 -8.43 7.95 -17.77
CA ARG A 18 -9.11 9.12 -17.19
C ARG A 18 -10.47 8.79 -16.59
N ALA A 19 -11.20 7.85 -17.19
CA ALA A 19 -12.47 7.36 -16.68
C ALA A 19 -12.30 6.44 -15.45
N ALA A 20 -11.08 5.96 -15.22
CA ALA A 20 -10.79 5.06 -14.13
C ALA A 20 -11.05 5.65 -12.75
N GLY A 21 -11.51 4.78 -11.86
CA GLY A 21 -11.74 5.05 -10.44
C GLY A 21 -11.30 3.87 -9.59
N ALA A 22 -11.01 4.15 -8.32
CA ALA A 22 -10.55 3.14 -7.39
C ALA A 22 -10.88 3.52 -5.95
N LEU A 23 -11.13 2.52 -5.12
CA LEU A 23 -11.35 2.62 -3.68
C LEU A 23 -10.65 1.47 -2.97
N LEU A 24 -10.11 1.71 -1.78
CA LEU A 24 -9.60 0.67 -0.90
C LEU A 24 -10.50 0.61 0.34
N LEU A 25 -11.15 -0.52 0.57
CA LEU A 25 -12.00 -0.76 1.72
C LEU A 25 -11.24 -1.59 2.75
N CYS A 26 -11.04 -1.03 3.93
CA CYS A 26 -10.31 -1.65 5.02
C CYS A 26 -11.30 -2.07 6.10
N ARG A 27 -11.23 -3.32 6.56
CA ARG A 27 -12.09 -3.80 7.66
C ARG A 27 -11.52 -3.43 9.03
N ALA A 28 -11.34 -2.13 9.22
CA ALA A 28 -10.94 -1.49 10.46
C ALA A 28 -11.40 -0.03 10.44
N ASP A 29 -11.49 0.59 11.62
CA ASP A 29 -11.83 2.01 11.76
C ASP A 29 -10.71 2.94 11.24
N PRO A 30 -11.00 4.23 10.98
CA PRO A 30 -10.04 5.13 10.35
C PRO A 30 -8.75 5.32 11.16
N THR A 31 -8.85 5.33 12.49
CA THR A 31 -7.71 5.54 13.38
C THR A 31 -6.74 4.37 13.37
N THR A 32 -7.26 3.15 13.17
CA THR A 32 -6.45 1.93 12.99
C THR A 32 -5.81 1.86 11.60
N VAL A 33 -6.51 2.33 10.56
CA VAL A 33 -6.04 2.24 9.16
C VAL A 33 -5.01 3.32 8.81
N GLY A 34 -5.15 4.53 9.35
CA GLY A 34 -4.31 5.68 9.02
C GLY A 34 -2.80 5.41 9.05
N PRO A 35 -2.24 4.86 10.15
CA PRO A 35 -0.80 4.57 10.24
C PRO A 35 -0.30 3.57 9.19
N ALA A 36 -1.09 2.55 8.86
CA ALA A 36 -0.74 1.59 7.81
C ALA A 36 -0.77 2.23 6.42
N ALA A 37 -1.76 3.10 6.15
CA ALA A 37 -1.89 3.80 4.89
C ALA A 37 -0.76 4.80 4.61
N GLN A 38 -0.16 5.40 5.65
CA GLN A 38 1.04 6.24 5.50
C GLN A 38 2.23 5.48 4.88
N LEU A 39 2.31 4.16 5.07
CA LEU A 39 3.39 3.33 4.51
C LEU A 39 3.27 3.14 3.00
N LEU A 40 2.09 3.36 2.41
CA LEU A 40 1.91 3.33 0.96
C LEU A 40 2.66 4.48 0.25
N ARG A 41 3.07 5.52 1.00
CA ARG A 41 3.74 6.72 0.48
C ARG A 41 2.94 7.44 -0.60
N GLU A 42 1.63 7.29 -0.56
CA GLU A 42 0.68 7.89 -1.48
C GLU A 42 -0.29 8.76 -0.71
N ARG A 43 -0.66 9.90 -1.29
CA ARG A 43 -1.66 10.78 -0.68
C ARG A 43 -3.03 10.15 -0.83
N MET A 44 -3.70 9.95 0.29
CA MET A 44 -5.02 9.35 0.36
C MET A 44 -5.91 10.12 1.32
N LEU A 45 -7.20 10.14 1.01
CA LEU A 45 -8.24 10.53 1.94
C LEU A 45 -8.73 9.26 2.64
N ILE A 46 -8.95 9.34 3.95
CA ILE A 46 -9.60 8.29 4.70
C ILE A 46 -10.94 8.80 5.23
N ALA A 47 -11.98 7.97 5.15
CA ALA A 47 -13.28 8.26 5.75
C ALA A 47 -13.88 7.00 6.38
N PRO A 48 -14.74 7.14 7.41
CA PRO A 48 -15.53 6.03 7.92
C PRO A 48 -16.42 5.43 6.82
N ALA A 49 -16.53 4.11 6.78
CA ALA A 49 -17.37 3.37 5.84
C ALA A 49 -18.24 2.31 6.55
N GLY A 50 -18.66 2.60 7.78
CA GLY A 50 -19.36 1.68 8.68
C GLY A 50 -18.67 1.58 10.04
N PRO A 51 -19.20 0.80 11.01
CA PRO A 51 -18.63 0.67 12.35
C PRO A 51 -17.19 0.12 12.36
N ASP A 52 -16.93 -0.91 11.56
CA ASP A 52 -15.64 -1.61 11.48
C ASP A 52 -15.01 -1.49 10.09
N TRP A 53 -15.35 -0.43 9.36
CA TRP A 53 -14.94 -0.24 7.98
C TRP A 53 -14.47 1.19 7.75
N SER A 54 -13.42 1.31 6.94
CA SER A 54 -12.93 2.58 6.42
C SER A 54 -12.76 2.48 4.92
N VAL A 55 -12.90 3.62 4.25
CA VAL A 55 -12.59 3.77 2.85
C VAL A 55 -11.39 4.70 2.69
N LEU A 56 -10.42 4.25 1.90
CA LEU A 56 -9.30 5.03 1.42
C LEU A 56 -9.55 5.42 -0.04
N VAL A 57 -9.44 6.71 -0.32
CA VAL A 57 -9.62 7.29 -1.66
C VAL A 57 -8.29 7.88 -2.12
N PRO A 58 -7.66 7.34 -3.18
CA PRO A 58 -6.41 7.88 -3.70
C PRO A 58 -6.60 9.31 -4.20
N GLU A 59 -5.71 10.23 -3.81
CA GLU A 59 -5.75 11.60 -4.32
C GLU A 59 -5.06 11.74 -5.69
N GLY A 60 -4.10 10.85 -5.96
CA GLY A 60 -3.38 10.75 -7.23
C GLY A 60 -3.98 9.72 -8.18
N LYS A 61 -3.44 9.66 -9.39
CA LYS A 61 -3.77 8.65 -10.40
C LYS A 61 -2.49 8.07 -11.01
N PRO A 62 -1.73 7.26 -10.25
CA PRO A 62 -0.43 6.73 -10.69
C PRO A 62 -0.54 5.92 -11.99
N TRP A 63 -1.66 5.24 -12.22
CA TRP A 63 -1.98 4.53 -13.47
C TRP A 63 -2.09 5.42 -14.72
N LEU A 64 -2.14 6.75 -14.59
CA LEU A 64 -2.09 7.64 -15.75
C LEU A 64 -0.68 7.78 -16.35
N HIS A 65 0.36 7.61 -15.53
CA HIS A 65 1.75 7.95 -15.91
C HIS A 65 2.74 6.80 -15.68
N GLY A 66 2.37 5.78 -14.91
CA GLY A 66 3.26 4.68 -14.49
C GLY A 66 3.33 3.49 -15.44
N GLY A 67 2.53 3.46 -16.51
CA GLY A 67 2.44 2.30 -17.42
C GLY A 67 1.76 1.06 -16.83
N GLU A 68 1.50 1.05 -15.52
CA GLU A 68 0.72 0.04 -14.81
C GLU A 68 -0.78 0.30 -14.93
N SER A 69 -1.56 -0.77 -15.05
CA SER A 69 -3.01 -0.73 -15.01
C SER A 69 -3.55 -0.47 -13.61
N VAL A 70 -4.79 0.03 -13.52
CA VAL A 70 -5.43 0.42 -12.25
C VAL A 70 -5.48 -0.77 -11.28
N ASP A 71 -5.82 -1.96 -11.79
CA ASP A 71 -5.92 -3.19 -11.01
C ASP A 71 -4.57 -3.60 -10.38
N SER A 72 -3.48 -3.50 -11.14
CA SER A 72 -2.13 -3.84 -10.67
C SER A 72 -1.67 -2.93 -9.54
N VAL A 73 -1.86 -1.61 -9.70
CA VAL A 73 -1.54 -0.62 -8.67
C VAL A 73 -2.34 -0.90 -7.39
N LEU A 74 -3.65 -1.09 -7.53
CA LEU A 74 -4.55 -1.26 -6.38
C LEU A 74 -4.34 -2.60 -5.68
N ALA A 75 -4.03 -3.67 -6.41
CA ALA A 75 -3.65 -4.96 -5.84
C ALA A 75 -2.35 -4.83 -5.03
N GLY A 76 -1.37 -4.07 -5.55
CA GLY A 76 -0.12 -3.76 -4.85
C GLY A 76 -0.36 -3.01 -3.53
N TRP A 77 -1.19 -1.97 -3.55
CA TRP A 77 -1.56 -1.23 -2.34
C TRP A 77 -2.34 -2.06 -1.34
N ALA A 78 -3.32 -2.85 -1.79
CA ALA A 78 -4.07 -3.74 -0.90
C ALA A 78 -3.15 -4.77 -0.23
N ALA A 79 -2.22 -5.37 -0.98
CA ALA A 79 -1.24 -6.31 -0.43
C ALA A 79 -0.28 -5.62 0.57
N ALA A 80 0.22 -4.43 0.23
CA ALA A 80 1.10 -3.65 1.09
C ALA A 80 0.42 -3.23 2.41
N LEU A 81 -0.86 -2.87 2.38
CA LEU A 81 -1.64 -2.62 3.59
C LEU A 81 -1.85 -3.90 4.40
N ALA A 82 -2.28 -4.98 3.72
CA ALA A 82 -2.70 -6.21 4.36
C ALA A 82 -1.55 -6.99 5.03
N VAL A 83 -0.28 -6.78 4.61
CA VAL A 83 0.86 -7.61 5.04
C VAL A 83 1.15 -7.49 6.54
N SER A 84 0.95 -6.31 7.13
CA SER A 84 1.31 -6.01 8.52
C SER A 84 0.11 -5.83 9.44
N VAL A 85 -1.10 -6.14 8.97
CA VAL A 85 -2.35 -5.90 9.69
C VAL A 85 -3.20 -7.16 9.75
N PRO A 86 -4.00 -7.35 10.82
CA PRO A 86 -4.82 -8.55 10.98
C PRO A 86 -6.12 -8.52 10.16
N TRP A 87 -6.49 -7.38 9.60
CA TRP A 87 -7.74 -7.18 8.87
C TRP A 87 -7.55 -7.26 7.36
N PRO A 88 -8.57 -7.74 6.62
CA PRO A 88 -8.53 -7.79 5.15
C PRO A 88 -8.67 -6.40 4.52
N VAL A 89 -8.10 -6.26 3.32
CA VAL A 89 -8.18 -5.06 2.47
C VAL A 89 -8.76 -5.41 1.12
N LEU A 90 -9.85 -4.74 0.75
CA LEU A 90 -10.54 -4.93 -0.51
C LEU A 90 -10.28 -3.72 -1.43
N ALA A 91 -9.47 -3.93 -2.46
CA ALA A 91 -9.35 -3.00 -3.57
C ALA A 91 -10.54 -3.16 -4.51
N LEU A 92 -11.26 -2.06 -4.78
CA LEU A 92 -12.24 -1.94 -5.84
C LEU A 92 -11.68 -1.03 -6.92
N TRP A 93 -11.86 -1.39 -8.19
CA TRP A 93 -11.34 -0.63 -9.32
C TRP A 93 -12.23 -0.78 -10.54
N TRP A 94 -12.16 0.22 -11.42
CA TRP A 94 -12.83 0.21 -12.72
C TRP A 94 -12.12 1.14 -13.69
N ASP A 95 -12.26 0.85 -14.97
CA ASP A 95 -11.91 1.70 -16.10
C ASP A 95 -13.04 1.65 -17.16
N SER A 96 -12.78 2.07 -18.39
CA SER A 96 -13.83 2.04 -19.44
C SER A 96 -14.15 0.64 -19.96
N ASP A 97 -13.25 -0.31 -19.75
CA ASP A 97 -13.26 -1.62 -20.40
C ASP A 97 -13.51 -2.74 -19.38
N HIS A 98 -13.22 -2.52 -18.09
CA HIS A 98 -13.27 -3.50 -17.02
C HIS A 98 -13.68 -2.89 -15.68
N GLY A 99 -14.16 -3.74 -14.78
CA GLY A 99 -14.32 -3.44 -13.36
C GLY A 99 -14.10 -4.69 -12.54
N GLY A 100 -13.59 -4.54 -11.32
CA GLY A 100 -13.27 -5.68 -10.51
C GLY A 100 -12.82 -5.35 -9.10
N TYR A 101 -12.38 -6.39 -8.42
CA TYR A 101 -11.84 -6.26 -7.07
C TYR A 101 -10.66 -7.17 -6.82
N THR A 102 -9.89 -6.87 -5.78
CA THR A 102 -8.87 -7.74 -5.22
C THR A 102 -8.89 -7.66 -3.69
N LEU A 103 -8.98 -8.82 -3.04
CA LEU A 103 -8.94 -8.97 -1.60
C LEU A 103 -7.57 -9.49 -1.15
N ALA A 104 -6.87 -8.69 -0.36
CA ALA A 104 -5.63 -9.05 0.31
C ALA A 104 -5.86 -9.28 1.81
N SER A 105 -5.13 -10.22 2.40
CA SER A 105 -5.22 -10.54 3.83
C SER A 105 -3.92 -11.22 4.29
N GLY A 106 -3.08 -10.48 5.02
CA GLY A 106 -1.78 -10.96 5.46
C GLY A 106 -0.92 -11.49 4.32
N PHE A 107 -0.29 -12.64 4.56
CA PHE A 107 0.56 -13.35 3.58
C PHE A 107 -0.20 -14.32 2.66
N ARG A 108 -1.54 -14.30 2.66
CA ARG A 108 -2.33 -15.19 1.78
C ARG A 108 -2.30 -14.66 0.34
N ARG A 109 -2.29 -15.57 -0.63
CA ARG A 109 -2.45 -15.21 -2.06
C ARG A 109 -3.70 -14.34 -2.23
N PRO A 110 -3.61 -13.13 -2.82
CA PRO A 110 -4.79 -12.30 -3.07
C PRO A 110 -5.84 -13.04 -3.90
N VAL A 111 -7.10 -12.71 -3.68
CA VAL A 111 -8.24 -13.26 -4.42
C VAL A 111 -8.96 -12.11 -5.09
N GLY A 112 -9.16 -12.18 -6.39
CA GLY A 112 -9.83 -11.13 -7.15
C GLY A 112 -10.81 -11.70 -8.16
N TYR A 113 -11.70 -10.83 -8.63
CA TYR A 113 -12.64 -11.13 -9.70
C TYR A 113 -12.78 -9.92 -10.59
N VAL A 114 -12.96 -10.15 -11.89
CA VAL A 114 -13.03 -9.12 -12.91
C VAL A 114 -14.22 -9.37 -13.82
N TRP A 115 -14.88 -8.29 -14.18
CA TRP A 115 -15.91 -8.23 -15.21
C TRP A 115 -15.43 -7.31 -16.34
N LEU A 116 -15.74 -7.67 -17.59
CA LEU A 116 -15.67 -6.73 -18.70
C LEU A 116 -16.70 -5.60 -18.48
N ALA A 117 -16.58 -4.49 -19.22
CA ALA A 117 -17.47 -3.34 -19.11
C ALA A 117 -18.96 -3.71 -19.25
N ASN A 118 -19.28 -4.66 -20.13
CA ASN A 118 -20.63 -5.19 -20.31
C ASN A 118 -21.10 -6.15 -19.20
N GLY A 119 -20.30 -6.33 -18.14
CA GLY A 119 -20.56 -7.22 -17.02
C GLY A 119 -20.28 -8.70 -17.27
N THR A 120 -19.65 -9.05 -18.39
CA THR A 120 -19.25 -10.43 -18.66
C THR A 120 -18.20 -10.87 -17.63
N PRO A 121 -18.41 -11.98 -16.90
CA PRO A 121 -17.45 -12.51 -15.94
C PRO A 121 -16.17 -13.00 -16.65
N VAL A 122 -15.00 -12.64 -16.11
CA VAL A 122 -13.68 -13.11 -16.58
C VAL A 122 -12.92 -13.88 -15.49
N GLY A 123 -13.41 -13.85 -14.25
CA GLY A 123 -12.81 -14.54 -13.11
C GLY A 123 -13.30 -15.98 -12.90
N GLU A 124 -12.58 -16.74 -12.09
CA GLU A 124 -12.96 -18.09 -11.68
C GLU A 124 -13.97 -18.05 -10.52
N ASP A 125 -15.03 -18.87 -10.56
CA ASP A 125 -16.07 -18.91 -9.53
C ASP A 125 -15.53 -19.27 -8.13
N GLU A 126 -14.41 -20.02 -8.05
CA GLU A 126 -13.73 -20.34 -6.79
C GLU A 126 -13.25 -19.09 -6.03
N ALA A 127 -13.03 -17.99 -6.75
CA ALA A 127 -12.68 -16.71 -6.15
C ALA A 127 -13.80 -16.18 -5.24
N MET A 128 -15.09 -16.38 -5.57
CA MET A 128 -16.21 -15.92 -4.74
C MET A 128 -16.27 -16.66 -3.41
N ARG A 129 -16.07 -17.98 -3.44
CA ARG A 129 -16.04 -18.81 -2.22
C ARG A 129 -14.87 -18.45 -1.32
N SER A 130 -13.69 -18.25 -1.91
CA SER A 130 -12.49 -17.80 -1.17
C SER A 130 -12.66 -16.39 -0.60
N PHE A 131 -13.29 -15.49 -1.35
CA PHE A 131 -13.59 -14.12 -0.92
C PHE A 131 -14.54 -14.12 0.28
N ALA A 132 -15.66 -14.83 0.19
CA ALA A 132 -16.65 -14.94 1.27
C ALA A 132 -16.02 -15.49 2.56
N ALA A 133 -15.26 -16.59 2.45
CA ALA A 133 -14.61 -17.21 3.60
C ALA A 133 -13.62 -16.26 4.31
N ARG A 134 -12.85 -15.47 3.55
CA ARG A 134 -11.84 -14.54 4.10
C ARG A 134 -12.46 -13.30 4.74
N LEU A 135 -13.61 -12.87 4.26
CA LEU A 135 -14.41 -11.80 4.87
C LEU A 135 -15.37 -12.33 5.94
N GLY A 136 -15.38 -13.64 6.23
CA GLY A 136 -16.31 -14.21 7.20
C GLY A 136 -17.78 -13.89 6.88
N LEU A 137 -18.13 -13.87 5.60
CA LEU A 137 -19.51 -13.70 5.13
C LEU A 137 -20.30 -14.99 5.37
N ASP A 138 -21.62 -14.89 5.37
CA ASP A 138 -22.48 -16.06 5.54
C ASP A 138 -22.26 -17.07 4.39
N PRO A 139 -21.89 -18.33 4.70
CA PRO A 139 -21.50 -19.29 3.68
C PRO A 139 -22.68 -19.79 2.83
N VAL A 140 -23.91 -19.40 3.15
CA VAL A 140 -25.13 -19.78 2.42
C VAL A 140 -25.71 -18.57 1.71
N LEU A 141 -26.23 -17.58 2.45
CA LEU A 141 -26.97 -16.46 1.89
C LEU A 141 -26.07 -15.44 1.17
N ASP A 142 -24.91 -15.12 1.76
CA ASP A 142 -23.98 -14.19 1.14
C ASP A 142 -23.25 -14.84 -0.02
N LEU A 143 -22.81 -16.09 0.15
CA LEU A 143 -22.17 -16.84 -0.94
C LEU A 143 -23.10 -17.01 -2.14
N GLN A 144 -24.39 -17.35 -1.94
CA GLN A 144 -25.36 -17.43 -3.03
C GLN A 144 -25.52 -16.09 -3.75
N SER A 145 -25.57 -14.98 -3.00
CA SER A 145 -25.66 -13.64 -3.60
C SER A 145 -24.42 -13.30 -4.43
N LEU A 146 -23.23 -13.73 -3.99
CA LEU A 146 -21.97 -13.52 -4.71
C LEU A 146 -21.85 -14.40 -5.96
N GLU A 147 -22.27 -15.66 -5.88
CA GLU A 147 -22.30 -16.58 -7.02
C GLU A 147 -23.28 -16.10 -8.11
N GLU A 148 -24.35 -15.37 -7.77
CA GLU A 148 -25.22 -14.74 -8.77
C GLU A 148 -24.49 -13.66 -9.58
N LEU A 149 -23.50 -12.97 -8.99
CA LEU A 149 -22.72 -11.95 -9.68
C LEU A 149 -21.78 -12.53 -10.74
N THR A 150 -21.51 -13.84 -10.72
CA THR A 150 -20.68 -14.52 -11.73
C THR A 150 -21.50 -15.07 -12.89
N ARG A 151 -22.84 -15.04 -12.81
CA ARG A 151 -23.69 -15.49 -13.92
C ARG A 151 -23.77 -14.44 -15.01
N SER A 152 -23.84 -14.90 -16.26
CA SER A 152 -24.09 -14.04 -17.42
C SER A 152 -25.46 -13.36 -17.29
N ASP A 153 -25.50 -12.04 -17.35
CA ASP A 153 -26.70 -11.21 -17.38
C ASP A 153 -26.40 -10.02 -18.30
N SER A 154 -27.17 -9.89 -19.39
CA SER A 154 -26.97 -8.83 -20.38
C SER A 154 -27.46 -7.46 -19.92
N GLY A 155 -28.23 -7.39 -18.83
CA GLY A 155 -28.73 -6.15 -18.24
C GLY A 155 -27.80 -5.55 -17.17
N ALA A 156 -26.80 -6.28 -16.71
CA ALA A 156 -25.91 -5.88 -15.62
C ALA A 156 -24.48 -5.66 -16.12
N ASP A 157 -24.09 -4.39 -16.26
CA ASP A 157 -22.73 -3.97 -16.60
C ASP A 157 -21.74 -4.11 -15.41
N SER A 158 -20.44 -3.84 -15.63
CA SER A 158 -19.42 -3.96 -14.56
C SER A 158 -19.74 -3.10 -13.34
N ARG A 159 -20.32 -1.91 -13.56
CA ARG A 159 -20.76 -1.02 -12.48
C ARG A 159 -21.86 -1.66 -11.65
N ALA A 160 -22.88 -2.23 -12.28
CA ALA A 160 -23.95 -2.94 -11.60
C ALA A 160 -23.43 -4.13 -10.78
N ARG A 161 -22.42 -4.86 -11.29
CA ARG A 161 -21.77 -5.95 -10.55
C ARG A 161 -21.04 -5.48 -9.30
N LEU A 162 -20.28 -4.39 -9.40
CA LEU A 162 -19.60 -3.79 -8.25
C LEU A 162 -20.59 -3.24 -7.22
N LEU A 163 -21.71 -2.66 -7.67
CA LEU A 163 -22.79 -2.24 -6.77
C LEU A 163 -23.47 -3.44 -6.09
N GLY A 164 -23.67 -4.54 -6.80
CA GLY A 164 -24.15 -5.80 -6.22
C GLY A 164 -23.20 -6.37 -5.17
N LEU A 165 -21.89 -6.33 -5.41
CA LEU A 165 -20.87 -6.71 -4.44
C LEU A 165 -20.96 -5.84 -3.17
N LEU A 166 -21.04 -4.52 -3.33
CA LEU A 166 -21.22 -3.59 -2.20
C LEU A 166 -22.51 -3.87 -1.44
N ALA A 167 -23.60 -4.20 -2.13
CA ALA A 167 -24.87 -4.56 -1.50
C ALA A 167 -24.74 -5.80 -0.61
N VAL A 168 -23.98 -6.82 -1.03
CA VAL A 168 -23.67 -7.97 -0.16
C VAL A 168 -22.86 -7.54 1.06
N LEU A 169 -21.84 -6.70 0.87
CA LEU A 169 -20.98 -6.24 1.96
C LEU A 169 -21.71 -5.35 2.99
N THR A 170 -22.83 -4.75 2.64
CA THR A 170 -23.65 -4.00 3.62
C THR A 170 -24.16 -4.88 4.76
N ARG A 171 -24.39 -6.18 4.49
CA ARG A 171 -24.74 -7.17 5.53
C ARG A 171 -23.58 -7.48 6.47
N ALA A 172 -22.35 -7.22 6.05
CA ALA A 172 -21.13 -7.28 6.85
C ALA A 172 -20.74 -5.93 7.48
N GLY A 173 -21.66 -4.96 7.52
CA GLY A 173 -21.49 -3.67 8.17
C GLY A 173 -20.88 -2.57 7.30
N LEU A 174 -20.60 -2.83 6.02
CA LEU A 174 -20.10 -1.80 5.10
C LEU A 174 -21.20 -0.77 4.79
N THR A 175 -20.96 0.50 5.11
CA THR A 175 -21.82 1.63 4.76
C THR A 175 -20.96 2.69 4.07
N LEU A 176 -20.91 2.64 2.75
CA LEU A 176 -20.06 3.52 1.97
C LEU A 176 -20.60 4.97 1.99
N PRO A 177 -19.75 6.00 2.18
CA PRO A 177 -20.21 7.39 2.15
C PRO A 177 -20.89 7.76 0.83
N ALA A 178 -21.93 8.59 0.91
CA ALA A 178 -22.73 8.95 -0.25
C ALA A 178 -21.87 9.62 -1.34
N GLY A 179 -21.97 9.12 -2.57
CA GLY A 179 -21.23 9.62 -3.72
C GLY A 179 -19.86 8.95 -3.95
N LEU A 180 -19.36 8.13 -3.03
CA LEU A 180 -18.19 7.26 -3.27
C LEU A 180 -18.62 5.97 -3.98
N THR A 181 -19.23 6.08 -5.16
CA THR A 181 -19.83 4.93 -5.85
C THR A 181 -18.95 4.38 -6.96
N PRO A 182 -18.93 3.04 -7.18
CA PRO A 182 -18.36 2.45 -8.37
C PRO A 182 -18.87 3.11 -9.65
N GLY A 183 -17.97 3.25 -10.63
CA GLY A 183 -18.22 3.90 -11.93
C GLY A 183 -17.89 5.39 -11.98
N GLU A 184 -17.66 6.07 -10.85
CA GLU A 184 -17.23 7.47 -10.85
C GLU A 184 -15.71 7.60 -11.08
N PRO A 185 -15.24 8.60 -11.84
CA PRO A 185 -13.80 8.79 -12.06
C PRO A 185 -13.12 9.23 -10.76
N ALA A 186 -11.83 8.89 -10.60
CA ALA A 186 -11.07 9.16 -9.38
C ALA A 186 -11.09 10.64 -8.93
N ASP A 187 -11.16 11.62 -9.84
CA ASP A 187 -11.26 13.03 -9.45
C ASP A 187 -12.56 13.33 -8.70
N ARG A 188 -13.68 12.76 -9.16
CA ARG A 188 -14.98 12.95 -8.53
C ARG A 188 -15.05 12.24 -7.18
N LEU A 189 -14.50 11.03 -7.09
CA LEU A 189 -14.39 10.31 -5.81
C LEU A 189 -13.59 11.14 -4.80
N ARG A 190 -12.47 11.74 -5.22
CA ARG A 190 -11.66 12.62 -4.36
C ARG A 190 -12.44 13.86 -3.92
N GLU A 191 -13.12 14.54 -4.83
CA GLU A 191 -13.94 15.72 -4.50
C GLU A 191 -15.03 15.39 -3.48
N VAL A 192 -15.73 14.28 -3.69
CA VAL A 192 -16.74 13.79 -2.76
C VAL A 192 -16.13 13.41 -1.42
N ALA A 193 -15.01 12.67 -1.41
CA ALA A 193 -14.34 12.25 -0.19
C ALA A 193 -13.92 13.43 0.69
N ARG A 194 -13.42 14.53 0.09
CA ARG A 194 -12.96 15.73 0.83
C ARG A 194 -14.05 16.40 1.66
N VAL A 195 -15.31 16.26 1.28
CA VAL A 195 -16.44 16.88 1.97
C VAL A 195 -17.20 15.91 2.86
N GLN A 196 -16.74 14.64 2.98
CA GLN A 196 -17.40 13.68 3.86
C GLN A 196 -17.18 14.00 5.34
N PRO A 197 -18.19 13.81 6.19
CA PRO A 197 -18.01 13.88 7.63
C PRO A 197 -16.96 12.87 8.11
N GLY A 198 -15.99 13.34 8.89
CA GLY A 198 -14.90 12.49 9.40
C GLY A 198 -13.85 12.10 8.34
N ALA A 199 -13.84 12.77 7.19
CA ALA A 199 -12.75 12.62 6.23
C ALA A 199 -11.46 13.26 6.76
N GLU A 200 -10.38 12.51 6.73
CA GLU A 200 -9.04 12.96 7.11
C GLU A 200 -8.10 12.78 5.92
N HIS A 201 -7.14 13.71 5.77
CA HIS A 201 -6.06 13.53 4.82
C HIS A 201 -4.97 12.69 5.48
N ILE A 202 -4.58 11.60 4.83
CA ILE A 202 -3.37 10.89 5.19
C ILE A 202 -2.21 11.67 4.59
N GLU A 203 -1.80 12.70 5.32
CA GLU A 203 -0.56 13.39 5.04
C GLU A 203 0.60 12.49 5.49
N TRP A 204 1.55 12.30 4.58
CA TRP A 204 2.86 11.80 4.94
C TRP A 204 3.53 12.88 5.80
N SER A 205 3.32 12.84 7.12
CA SER A 205 4.20 13.52 8.06
C SER A 205 5.52 12.77 7.94
N GLY A 206 6.44 13.37 7.19
CA GLY A 206 7.64 12.68 6.76
C GLY A 206 8.26 11.96 7.94
N TRP A 207 8.46 10.65 7.82
CA TRP A 207 9.05 9.76 8.82
C TRP A 207 10.21 10.37 9.65
N ARG A 208 10.89 11.39 9.11
CA ARG A 208 11.89 12.24 9.75
C ARG A 208 11.40 13.01 10.95
N GLU A 209 10.13 13.42 11.04
CA GLU A 209 9.57 14.22 12.16
C GLU A 209 9.05 13.32 13.28
N ALA A 210 8.39 12.21 12.95
CA ALA A 210 8.00 11.19 13.93
C ALA A 210 9.23 10.50 14.54
N VAL A 211 10.21 10.11 13.71
CA VAL A 211 11.48 9.56 14.20
C VAL A 211 12.30 10.63 14.91
N ARG A 212 12.25 11.92 14.54
CA ARG A 212 12.88 12.99 15.35
C ARG A 212 12.19 13.16 16.68
N ALA A 213 10.87 13.13 16.74
CA ALA A 213 10.13 13.33 17.99
C ALA A 213 10.36 12.15 18.95
N GLU A 214 10.36 10.91 18.44
CA GLU A 214 10.69 9.74 19.25
C GLU A 214 12.17 9.68 19.61
N LEU A 215 13.09 10.00 18.69
CA LEU A 215 14.51 10.14 19.05
C LEU A 215 14.70 11.23 20.09
N ASP A 216 14.08 12.40 19.95
CA ASP A 216 14.27 13.54 20.83
C ASP A 216 13.65 13.31 22.22
N VAL A 217 12.63 12.44 22.33
CA VAL A 217 12.10 11.94 23.61
C VAL A 217 13.01 10.88 24.24
N VAL A 218 13.64 10.00 23.43
CA VAL A 218 14.65 9.03 23.89
C VAL A 218 15.98 9.72 24.24
N GLU A 219 16.31 10.80 23.53
CA GLU A 219 17.52 11.64 23.66
C GLU A 219 17.39 12.61 24.85
N ARG A 220 16.16 12.95 25.27
CA ARG A 220 15.84 13.61 26.54
C ARG A 220 15.58 12.64 27.71
N GLY A 221 15.52 11.33 27.46
CA GLY A 221 15.39 10.27 28.46
C GLY A 221 16.74 9.82 29.05
N ALA A 222 16.71 8.88 30.00
CA ALA A 222 17.84 8.42 30.81
C ALA A 222 19.07 7.84 30.05
N LEU A 223 19.03 7.81 28.71
CA LEU A 223 20.13 7.42 27.83
C LEU A 223 20.85 8.61 27.16
N GLY A 224 20.40 9.85 27.38
CA GLY A 224 21.03 11.08 26.86
C GLY A 224 22.54 11.23 27.16
N PRO A 225 23.07 10.81 28.33
CA PRO A 225 24.50 10.94 28.62
C PRO A 225 25.42 9.98 27.82
N TRP A 226 24.89 8.88 27.28
CA TRP A 226 25.68 7.89 26.53
C TRP A 226 25.86 8.23 25.04
N LEU A 227 25.12 9.22 24.52
CA LEU A 227 25.17 9.66 23.12
C LEU A 227 25.81 11.04 22.92
N ARG A 228 26.03 11.84 23.98
CA ARG A 228 26.62 13.20 23.89
C ARG A 228 27.84 13.43 24.80
N GLY A 229 28.62 12.39 25.07
CA GLY A 229 29.87 12.49 25.85
C GLY A 229 31.12 12.32 24.99
N PRO A 230 32.31 12.79 25.45
CA PRO A 230 33.62 12.70 24.75
C PRO A 230 34.14 11.28 24.45
N THR A 231 33.30 10.25 24.60
CA THR A 231 33.61 8.83 24.48
C THR A 231 33.05 8.20 23.20
N ALA A 232 32.49 8.97 22.26
CA ALA A 232 32.13 8.45 20.93
C ALA A 232 33.33 7.84 20.16
N GLY A 233 34.56 8.21 20.52
CA GLY A 233 35.78 7.62 19.97
C GLY A 233 36.09 6.19 20.45
N THR A 234 35.53 5.72 21.58
CA THR A 234 35.87 4.39 22.12
C THR A 234 34.99 3.27 21.55
N ALA A 235 33.73 3.55 21.19
CA ALA A 235 32.84 2.56 20.58
C ALA A 235 33.30 2.14 19.16
N ALA A 236 33.79 3.10 18.36
CA ALA A 236 34.35 2.85 17.04
C ALA A 236 35.66 2.02 17.11
N ALA A 237 36.48 2.23 18.16
CA ALA A 237 37.70 1.47 18.38
C ALA A 237 37.43 0.00 18.75
N VAL A 238 36.36 -0.26 19.51
CA VAL A 238 35.93 -1.63 19.88
C VAL A 238 35.42 -2.39 18.65
N GLN A 239 34.67 -1.75 17.75
CA GLN A 239 34.21 -2.40 16.52
C GLN A 239 35.36 -2.75 15.55
N LEU A 240 36.39 -1.90 15.46
CA LEU A 240 37.61 -2.22 14.70
C LEU A 240 38.44 -3.34 15.34
N ALA A 241 38.49 -3.41 16.68
CA ALA A 241 39.21 -4.46 17.40
C ALA A 241 38.59 -5.86 17.23
N VAL A 242 37.28 -5.95 16.95
CA VAL A 242 36.57 -7.23 16.75
C VAL A 242 36.44 -7.61 15.27
N GLY A 243 36.29 -6.64 14.37
CA GLY A 243 36.09 -6.90 12.93
C GLY A 243 37.32 -7.39 12.17
N VAL A 244 38.51 -6.89 12.53
CA VAL A 244 39.78 -7.24 11.87
C VAL A 244 40.23 -8.70 12.16
N PRO A 245 40.13 -9.22 13.40
CA PRO A 245 40.45 -10.62 13.67
C PRO A 245 39.50 -11.61 12.98
N LEU A 246 38.21 -11.28 12.88
CA LEU A 246 37.19 -12.12 12.25
C LEU A 246 37.36 -12.23 10.73
N THR A 247 37.77 -11.14 10.07
CA THR A 247 38.08 -11.15 8.62
C THR A 247 39.35 -11.95 8.31
N VAL A 248 40.39 -11.83 9.15
CA VAL A 248 41.61 -12.65 9.02
C VAL A 248 41.33 -14.13 9.28
N TRP A 249 40.45 -14.46 10.23
CA TRP A 249 40.06 -15.84 10.53
C TRP A 249 39.21 -16.48 9.42
N GLY A 250 38.29 -15.72 8.81
CA GLY A 250 37.47 -16.16 7.68
C GLY A 250 38.29 -16.46 6.41
N LEU A 251 39.30 -15.65 6.11
CA LEU A 251 40.22 -15.92 4.98
C LEU A 251 41.06 -17.19 5.22
N ARG A 252 41.41 -17.50 6.47
CA ARG A 252 42.27 -18.64 6.82
C ARG A 252 41.58 -20.01 6.73
N ARG A 253 40.24 -20.07 6.68
CA ARG A 253 39.46 -21.31 6.71
C ARG A 253 38.63 -21.57 5.44
N HIS A 254 38.90 -20.85 4.33
CA HIS A 254 38.18 -20.99 3.04
C HIS A 254 36.65 -20.89 3.17
N GLY A 255 36.14 -20.05 4.08
CA GLY A 255 34.70 -19.80 4.25
C GLY A 255 34.26 -18.52 3.53
N ILE A 256 33.95 -18.60 2.24
CA ILE A 256 33.55 -17.45 1.39
C ILE A 256 32.41 -16.62 2.02
N GLY A 257 31.48 -17.26 2.74
CA GLY A 257 30.37 -16.57 3.41
C GLY A 257 30.76 -15.64 4.57
N TRP A 258 31.81 -15.98 5.32
CA TRP A 258 32.26 -15.17 6.46
C TRP A 258 33.09 -13.96 6.02
N ALA A 259 33.78 -14.07 4.89
CA ALA A 259 34.51 -12.95 4.28
C ALA A 259 33.56 -11.85 3.79
N VAL A 260 32.41 -12.21 3.21
CA VAL A 260 31.39 -11.24 2.74
C VAL A 260 30.72 -10.52 3.92
N ALA A 261 30.38 -11.23 4.99
CA ALA A 261 29.83 -10.62 6.20
C ALA A 261 30.82 -9.65 6.87
N GLY A 262 32.10 -10.01 6.93
CA GLY A 262 33.16 -9.14 7.46
C GLY A 262 33.39 -7.90 6.61
N ALA A 263 33.37 -8.02 5.28
CA ALA A 263 33.50 -6.88 4.37
C ALA A 263 32.31 -5.91 4.49
N LEU A 264 31.08 -6.43 4.61
CA LEU A 264 29.88 -5.62 4.81
C LEU A 264 29.94 -4.80 6.11
N LEU A 265 30.43 -5.40 7.20
CA LEU A 265 30.63 -4.71 8.48
C LEU A 265 31.67 -3.59 8.39
N VAL A 266 32.77 -3.81 7.67
CA VAL A 266 33.83 -2.78 7.49
C VAL A 266 33.33 -1.62 6.63
N VAL A 267 32.58 -1.89 5.57
CA VAL A 267 31.97 -0.85 4.73
C VAL A 267 30.95 -0.03 5.53
N HIS A 268 30.13 -0.69 6.36
CA HIS A 268 29.14 -0.01 7.19
C HIS A 268 29.79 0.87 8.27
N GLY A 269 30.87 0.40 8.90
CA GLY A 269 31.65 1.18 9.87
C GLY A 269 32.38 2.38 9.24
N ALA A 270 32.91 2.22 8.03
CA ALA A 270 33.57 3.30 7.30
C ALA A 270 32.57 4.39 6.84
N LEU A 271 31.36 3.99 6.45
CA LEU A 271 30.28 4.90 6.10
C LEU A 271 29.81 5.74 7.30
N GLY A 272 29.73 5.16 8.49
CA GLY A 272 29.43 5.89 9.73
C GLY A 272 30.47 6.96 10.05
N LEU A 273 31.76 6.62 9.94
CA LEU A 273 32.86 7.56 10.22
C LEU A 273 33.01 8.65 9.14
N ALA A 274 32.68 8.36 7.88
CA ALA A 274 32.67 9.36 6.82
C ALA A 274 31.50 10.35 6.97
N TYR A 275 30.34 9.86 7.41
CA TYR A 275 29.15 10.68 7.67
C TYR A 275 29.37 11.64 8.84
N ASP A 276 30.01 11.19 9.92
CA ASP A 276 30.37 12.04 11.05
C ASP A 276 31.45 13.08 10.69
N ARG A 277 32.35 12.76 9.75
CA ARG A 277 33.37 13.72 9.26
C ARG A 277 32.79 14.80 8.35
N LEU A 278 31.80 14.46 7.52
CA LEU A 278 31.14 15.41 6.63
C LEU A 278 30.23 16.38 7.39
N ARG A 279 29.68 15.95 8.54
CA ARG A 279 28.84 16.78 9.40
C ARG A 279 29.62 17.73 10.32
N ALA A 280 30.94 17.55 10.46
CA ALA A 280 31.79 18.40 11.29
C ALA A 280 32.39 19.61 10.53
N TRP A 281 32.05 19.78 9.25
CA TRP A 281 32.52 20.87 8.38
C TRP A 281 31.43 21.88 8.00
N ASP A 282 30.19 21.65 8.44
CA ASP A 282 29.11 22.65 8.50
C ASP A 282 28.97 23.17 9.95
#